data_AF-A0A935ZJL2-F1
#
_entry.id   AF-A0A935ZJL2-F1
#
_cell.length_a   1.000
_cell.length_b   1.000
_cell.length_c   1.000
_cell.angle_alpha   90.00
_cell.angle_beta   90.00
_cell.angle_gamma   90.00
#
_symmetry.space_group_name_H-M   'P 1'
#
loop_
_entity.id
_entity.type
_entity.pdbx_description
1 polymer ?
#
loop_
_entity_poly.entity_id
_entity_poly.type
_entity_poly.pdbx_seq_one_letter_code
_entity_poly.pdbx_strand_id
1 'polypeptide(L)'
;MLAISPFTPGCSVDTASRPMPRIVGGVPVEIREHPHQVSLESDEGLRCGGAILSARWVVTAAHCVDDSPPGLRVVAGVTRLSDADAGFGQRRDVARVVLHPGYDWGSSPMTDDVALLRLRHPLAFDDEVAPITPVSPSDADAGLTAPGVIATVSGWGALRSGGAPIDALRAVDLAIVSNAEATRAYGTRIEADHLAAGGPSRGGRDACQGDSGGPLVVPDDDGVPRLAGLVSWGAGCGEPSAPGIYTRVSFVHGWLVRTMAAGDAPPACAVGEWSCGDGTCIDPAWTCDGGADCDDGTDEQGCEAEEEDDGDGGGYYCDDTQWLCDEAWCVELEALCDGIEDCDDGTDEQDC
;
A
#
# COMPACT_ATOMS: atom_id res chain seq x y z
N MET A 1 78.78 8.72 4.84
CA MET A 1 77.90 7.91 5.69
C MET A 1 76.49 8.42 5.50
N LEU A 2 75.57 7.52 5.14
CA LEU A 2 74.12 7.65 4.94
C LEU A 2 73.60 8.59 3.85
N ALA A 3 73.22 8.01 2.72
CA ALA A 3 72.30 8.58 1.74
C ALA A 3 71.06 7.67 1.59
N ILE A 4 69.94 8.29 1.93
CA ILE A 4 68.50 8.04 1.81
C ILE A 4 68.08 7.08 0.67
N SER A 5 67.22 6.12 1.00
CA SER A 5 66.51 5.23 0.09
C SER A 5 65.05 5.68 -0.04
N PRO A 6 64.49 5.88 -1.24
CA PRO A 6 63.04 5.91 -1.42
C PRO A 6 62.54 4.54 -1.93
N PHE A 7 61.78 3.85 -1.07
CA PHE A 7 60.91 2.75 -1.47
C PHE A 7 59.65 3.33 -2.12
N THR A 8 59.45 3.10 -3.41
CA THR A 8 58.13 3.27 -4.05
C THR A 8 57.36 1.95 -3.98
N PRO A 9 56.20 1.87 -3.32
CA PRO A 9 55.30 0.75 -3.50
C PRO A 9 54.48 1.01 -4.76
N GLY A 10 54.85 0.36 -5.86
CA GLY A 10 53.97 0.23 -7.01
C GLY A 10 52.87 -0.77 -6.67
N CYS A 11 51.68 -0.29 -6.32
CA CYS A 11 50.48 -1.09 -6.39
C CYS A 11 50.06 -1.19 -7.86
N SER A 12 50.51 -2.23 -8.55
CA SER A 12 49.84 -2.69 -9.77
C SER A 12 48.52 -3.33 -9.35
N VAL A 13 47.43 -2.59 -9.54
CA VAL A 13 46.08 -3.15 -9.43
C VAL A 13 45.91 -4.04 -10.66
N ASP A 14 46.07 -5.36 -10.48
CA ASP A 14 45.64 -6.32 -11.47
C ASP A 14 44.12 -6.19 -11.61
N THR A 15 43.69 -5.47 -12.64
CA THR A 15 42.32 -5.49 -13.15
C THR A 15 42.07 -6.81 -13.86
N ALA A 16 42.20 -7.91 -13.12
CA ALA A 16 41.60 -9.17 -13.52
C ALA A 16 40.13 -9.09 -13.15
N SER A 17 39.31 -8.64 -14.09
CA SER A 17 37.85 -8.79 -14.04
C SER A 17 37.54 -10.26 -13.84
N ARG A 18 37.32 -10.65 -12.59
CA ARG A 18 36.97 -12.00 -12.21
C ARG A 18 35.60 -12.27 -12.86
N PRO A 19 35.48 -13.21 -13.81
CA PRO A 19 34.20 -13.49 -14.43
C PRO A 19 33.26 -13.95 -13.32
N MET A 20 32.21 -13.15 -13.05
CA MET A 20 31.18 -13.52 -12.10
C MET A 20 30.58 -14.86 -12.55
N PRO A 21 30.43 -15.84 -11.64
CA PRO A 21 29.87 -17.14 -12.01
C PRO A 21 28.50 -16.94 -12.68
N ARG A 22 28.33 -17.61 -13.84
CA ARG A 22 27.07 -17.69 -14.58
C ARG A 22 26.07 -18.48 -13.73
N ILE A 23 25.20 -17.79 -13.01
CA ILE A 23 24.13 -18.44 -12.27
C ILE A 23 22.81 -18.03 -12.93
N VAL A 24 22.26 -18.98 -13.69
CA VAL A 24 20.83 -19.01 -14.03
C VAL A 24 20.12 -19.30 -12.71
N GLY A 25 19.22 -18.42 -12.27
CA GLY A 25 18.52 -18.59 -10.99
C GLY A 25 18.83 -17.62 -9.86
N GLY A 26 19.55 -16.53 -10.10
CA GLY A 26 19.87 -15.55 -9.04
C GLY A 26 20.82 -16.07 -7.95
N VAL A 27 21.13 -15.20 -6.99
CA VAL A 27 21.90 -15.54 -5.79
C VAL A 27 20.97 -15.68 -4.58
N PRO A 28 21.27 -16.55 -3.61
CA PRO A 28 20.53 -16.55 -2.34
C PRO A 28 20.62 -15.19 -1.66
N VAL A 29 19.50 -14.72 -1.11
CA VAL A 29 19.38 -13.45 -0.37
C VAL A 29 18.54 -13.69 0.89
N GLU A 30 18.64 -12.78 1.86
CA GLU A 30 17.79 -12.78 3.04
C GLU A 30 16.53 -11.93 2.82
N ILE A 31 15.43 -12.28 3.49
CA ILE A 31 14.16 -11.53 3.35
C ILE A 31 14.30 -10.06 3.75
N ARG A 32 15.17 -9.73 4.71
CA ARG A 32 15.46 -8.34 5.12
C ARG A 32 16.04 -7.46 4.00
N GLU A 33 16.62 -8.07 2.96
CA GLU A 33 17.11 -7.35 1.78
C GLU A 33 15.96 -7.00 0.82
N HIS A 34 14.86 -7.75 0.90
CA HIS A 34 13.65 -7.59 0.09
C HIS A 34 12.39 -7.70 0.96
N PRO A 35 12.20 -6.85 1.99
CA PRO A 35 11.18 -7.04 3.02
C PRO A 35 9.74 -6.87 2.53
N HIS A 36 9.58 -6.43 1.28
CA HIS A 36 8.30 -6.32 0.58
C HIS A 36 7.90 -7.62 -0.13
N GLN A 37 8.81 -8.57 -0.29
CA GLN A 37 8.56 -9.84 -0.94
C GLN A 37 7.59 -10.69 -0.11
N VAL A 38 6.60 -11.27 -0.78
CA VAL A 38 5.71 -12.26 -0.17
C VAL A 38 5.59 -13.53 -1.00
N SER A 39 5.23 -14.61 -0.31
CA SER A 39 4.79 -15.88 -0.89
C SER A 39 3.26 -15.92 -0.86
N LEU A 40 2.64 -16.23 -2.00
CA LEU A 40 1.24 -16.57 -2.09
C LEU A 40 1.13 -18.09 -2.06
N GLU A 41 0.44 -18.60 -1.04
CA GLU A 41 0.28 -20.03 -0.82
C GLU A 41 -1.18 -20.45 -0.93
N SER A 42 -1.40 -21.65 -1.42
CA SER A 42 -2.66 -22.38 -1.31
C SER A 42 -2.46 -23.67 -0.51
N ASP A 43 -3.48 -24.53 -0.49
CA ASP A 43 -3.38 -25.87 0.08
C ASP A 43 -2.36 -26.77 -0.66
N GLU A 44 -1.98 -26.41 -1.89
CA GLU A 44 -1.02 -27.15 -2.72
C GLU A 44 0.43 -26.64 -2.58
N GLY A 45 0.66 -25.61 -1.76
CA GLY A 45 1.97 -25.00 -1.51
C GLY A 45 2.14 -23.62 -2.17
N LEU A 46 3.38 -23.26 -2.48
CA LEU A 46 3.71 -21.98 -3.15
C LEU A 46 3.04 -21.94 -4.53
N ARG A 47 2.27 -20.89 -4.76
CA ARG A 47 1.62 -20.61 -6.03
C ARG A 47 2.36 -19.53 -6.82
N CYS A 48 2.59 -18.39 -6.18
CA CYS A 48 3.14 -17.19 -6.79
C CYS A 48 3.88 -16.33 -5.76
N GLY A 49 4.59 -15.31 -6.24
CA GLY A 49 5.08 -14.19 -5.44
C GLY A 49 4.10 -13.02 -5.40
N GLY A 50 4.47 -12.00 -4.64
CA GLY A 50 3.77 -10.72 -4.57
C GLY A 50 4.63 -9.65 -3.89
N ALA A 51 4.10 -8.45 -3.80
CA ALA A 51 4.73 -7.32 -3.12
C ALA A 51 3.77 -6.63 -2.13
N ILE A 52 4.28 -6.26 -0.96
CA ILE A 52 3.53 -5.51 0.06
C ILE A 52 3.41 -4.04 -0.37
N LEU A 53 2.19 -3.54 -0.50
CA LEU A 53 1.93 -2.11 -0.77
C LEU A 53 1.56 -1.34 0.50
N SER A 54 0.89 -2.01 1.45
CA SER A 54 0.58 -1.47 2.77
C SER A 54 0.34 -2.60 3.77
N ALA A 55 0.03 -2.26 5.02
CA ALA A 55 -0.22 -3.27 6.05
C ALA A 55 -1.37 -4.23 5.68
N ARG A 56 -2.30 -3.80 4.81
CA ARG A 56 -3.46 -4.61 4.40
C ARG A 56 -3.52 -4.92 2.91
N TRP A 57 -2.60 -4.41 2.10
CA TRP A 57 -2.64 -4.58 0.65
C TRP A 57 -1.36 -5.20 0.13
N VAL A 58 -1.54 -6.25 -0.66
CA VAL A 58 -0.50 -6.93 -1.43
C VAL A 58 -0.89 -6.89 -2.90
N VAL A 59 0.09 -6.69 -3.77
CA VAL A 59 -0.08 -6.78 -5.22
C VAL A 59 0.59 -8.04 -5.76
N THR A 60 -0.03 -8.64 -6.77
CA THR A 60 0.46 -9.84 -7.47
C THR A 60 -0.05 -9.81 -8.91
N ALA A 61 0.27 -10.83 -9.71
CA ALA A 61 -0.29 -11.01 -11.05
C ALA A 61 -1.72 -11.55 -10.98
N ALA A 62 -2.60 -11.14 -11.88
CA ALA A 62 -3.99 -11.59 -11.88
C ALA A 62 -4.09 -13.10 -12.15
N HIS A 63 -3.25 -13.62 -13.03
CA HIS A 63 -3.18 -15.04 -13.38
C HIS A 63 -2.83 -15.95 -12.20
N CYS A 64 -2.30 -15.39 -11.11
CA CYS A 64 -2.01 -16.13 -9.88
C CYS A 64 -3.26 -16.40 -9.04
N VAL A 65 -4.35 -15.66 -9.23
CA VAL A 65 -5.50 -15.63 -8.31
C VAL A 65 -6.86 -15.56 -9.01
N ASP A 66 -6.89 -15.60 -10.34
CA ASP A 66 -8.12 -15.48 -11.14
C ASP A 66 -9.08 -16.66 -11.00
N ASP A 67 -8.57 -17.85 -10.67
CA ASP A 67 -9.35 -19.03 -10.31
C ASP A 67 -9.85 -19.02 -8.86
N SER A 68 -9.54 -17.98 -8.08
CA SER A 68 -9.93 -17.82 -6.66
C SER A 68 -9.59 -19.06 -5.81
N PRO A 69 -8.30 -19.34 -5.57
CA PRO A 69 -7.88 -20.57 -4.89
C PRO A 69 -8.48 -20.69 -3.49
N PRO A 70 -8.98 -21.88 -3.12
CA PRO A 70 -9.32 -22.15 -1.72
C PRO A 70 -8.05 -22.06 -0.87
N GLY A 71 -8.20 -21.53 0.35
CA GLY A 71 -7.09 -21.43 1.30
C GLY A 71 -6.02 -20.38 0.95
N LEU A 72 -6.29 -19.47 0.00
CA LEU A 72 -5.32 -18.44 -0.39
C LEU A 72 -4.87 -17.61 0.81
N ARG A 73 -3.57 -17.61 1.04
CA ARG A 73 -2.89 -16.86 2.11
C ARG A 73 -1.62 -16.21 1.59
N VAL A 74 -1.27 -15.12 2.25
CA VAL A 74 0.00 -14.41 2.08
C VAL A 74 0.93 -14.77 3.22
N VAL A 75 2.18 -15.06 2.91
CA VAL A 75 3.26 -15.24 3.88
C VAL A 75 4.34 -14.19 3.62
N ALA A 76 4.65 -13.41 4.65
CA ALA A 76 5.70 -12.38 4.65
C ALA A 76 6.77 -12.69 5.71
N GLY A 77 7.99 -12.14 5.54
CA GLY A 77 9.03 -12.19 6.57
C GLY A 77 9.68 -13.57 6.74
N VAL A 78 9.86 -14.32 5.65
CA VAL A 78 10.61 -15.59 5.67
C VAL A 78 11.67 -15.59 4.57
N THR A 79 12.89 -16.04 4.87
CA THR A 79 13.91 -16.30 3.83
C THR A 79 13.67 -17.67 3.18
N ARG A 80 13.20 -18.66 3.95
CA ARG A 80 12.94 -20.02 3.49
C ARG A 80 11.45 -20.39 3.57
N LEU A 81 10.92 -21.05 2.55
CA LEU A 81 9.53 -21.52 2.55
C LEU A 81 9.27 -22.51 3.69
N SER A 82 10.23 -23.39 3.98
CA SER A 82 10.15 -24.33 5.11
C SER A 82 10.14 -23.66 6.49
N ASP A 83 10.60 -22.40 6.60
CA ASP A 83 10.45 -21.64 7.84
C ASP A 83 9.01 -21.20 8.06
N ALA A 84 8.29 -20.86 6.99
CA ALA A 84 6.86 -20.64 7.08
C ALA A 84 6.17 -21.89 7.61
N ASP A 85 6.47 -23.08 7.06
CA ASP A 85 5.92 -24.36 7.52
C ASP A 85 6.17 -24.61 9.02
N ALA A 86 7.32 -24.19 9.53
CA ALA A 86 7.68 -24.26 10.94
C ALA A 86 7.01 -23.17 11.82
N GLY A 87 6.23 -22.26 11.22
CA GLY A 87 5.48 -21.22 11.91
C GLY A 87 6.19 -19.87 12.04
N PHE A 88 7.31 -19.67 11.35
CA PHE A 88 7.98 -18.37 11.28
C PHE A 88 7.32 -17.42 10.26
N GLY A 89 7.65 -16.14 10.38
CA GLY A 89 7.07 -15.07 9.55
C GLY A 89 5.61 -14.76 9.88
N GLN A 90 4.97 -14.02 8.97
CA GLN A 90 3.62 -13.52 9.14
C GLN A 90 2.68 -14.11 8.10
N ARG A 91 1.77 -14.98 8.54
CA ARG A 91 0.69 -15.54 7.73
C ARG A 91 -0.54 -14.67 7.82
N ARG A 92 -1.11 -14.29 6.67
CA ARG A 92 -2.35 -13.51 6.57
C ARG A 92 -3.28 -14.11 5.54
N ASP A 93 -4.50 -14.39 5.97
CA ASP A 93 -5.56 -14.78 5.05
C ASP A 93 -5.96 -13.61 4.16
N VAL A 94 -6.37 -13.92 2.93
CA VAL A 94 -6.93 -12.95 1.99
C VAL A 94 -8.42 -12.76 2.27
N ALA A 95 -8.82 -11.52 2.56
CA ALA A 95 -10.21 -11.11 2.72
C ALA A 95 -10.90 -10.91 1.37
N ARG A 96 -10.19 -10.32 0.41
CA ARG A 96 -10.72 -9.98 -0.91
C ARG A 96 -9.63 -10.02 -1.97
N VAL A 97 -9.95 -10.61 -3.11
CA VAL A 97 -9.17 -10.53 -4.35
C VAL A 97 -9.84 -9.49 -5.25
N VAL A 98 -9.06 -8.58 -5.83
CA VAL A 98 -9.51 -7.59 -6.79
C VAL A 98 -8.65 -7.69 -8.04
N LEU A 99 -9.19 -8.32 -9.09
CA LEU A 99 -8.55 -8.39 -10.40
C LEU A 99 -8.66 -7.03 -11.10
N HIS A 100 -7.66 -6.68 -11.90
CA HIS A 100 -7.80 -5.52 -12.80
C HIS A 100 -8.98 -5.73 -13.76
N PRO A 101 -9.86 -4.74 -13.97
CA PRO A 101 -11.05 -4.92 -14.81
C PRO A 101 -10.74 -5.13 -16.30
N GLY A 102 -9.54 -4.73 -16.74
CA GLY A 102 -9.04 -4.96 -18.10
C GLY A 102 -8.38 -6.33 -18.29
N TYR A 103 -8.15 -7.09 -17.20
CA TYR A 103 -7.53 -8.40 -17.29
C TYR A 103 -8.43 -9.40 -18.02
N ASP A 104 -7.86 -10.05 -19.04
CA ASP A 104 -8.53 -11.12 -19.80
C ASP A 104 -7.57 -12.31 -19.99
N TRP A 105 -7.78 -13.39 -19.23
CA TRP A 105 -7.01 -14.64 -19.34
C TRP A 105 -7.09 -15.30 -20.73
N GLY A 106 -8.16 -15.03 -21.51
CA GLY A 106 -8.32 -15.56 -22.87
C GLY A 106 -7.50 -14.83 -23.93
N SER A 107 -6.92 -13.67 -23.58
CA SER A 107 -6.17 -12.83 -24.49
C SER A 107 -4.71 -13.29 -24.66
N SER A 108 -4.19 -13.14 -25.87
CA SER A 108 -2.77 -13.34 -26.17
C SER A 108 -2.28 -12.14 -26.98
N PRO A 109 -1.47 -11.25 -26.37
CA PRO A 109 -0.83 -11.38 -25.06
C PRO A 109 -1.78 -11.18 -23.87
N MET A 110 -1.40 -11.72 -22.71
CA MET A 110 -2.06 -11.37 -21.43
C MET A 110 -1.76 -9.90 -21.14
N THR A 111 -2.79 -9.09 -21.02
CA THR A 111 -2.69 -7.66 -20.66
C THR A 111 -3.34 -7.41 -19.32
N ASP A 112 -2.95 -6.33 -18.67
CA ASP A 112 -3.46 -5.90 -17.37
C ASP A 112 -3.36 -7.02 -16.30
N ASP A 113 -2.31 -7.85 -16.38
CA ASP A 113 -2.08 -8.99 -15.51
C ASP A 113 -1.62 -8.53 -14.11
N VAL A 114 -2.57 -7.99 -13.35
CA VAL A 114 -2.38 -7.48 -11.99
C VAL A 114 -3.64 -7.69 -11.14
N ALA A 115 -3.42 -8.07 -9.89
CA ALA A 115 -4.45 -8.17 -8.88
C ALA A 115 -3.98 -7.58 -7.54
N LEU A 116 -4.94 -7.08 -6.78
CA LEU A 116 -4.77 -6.63 -5.41
C LEU A 116 -5.42 -7.62 -4.45
N LEU A 117 -4.70 -7.95 -3.37
CA LEU A 117 -5.16 -8.79 -2.29
C LEU A 117 -5.31 -7.92 -1.04
N ARG A 118 -6.55 -7.83 -0.54
CA ARG A 118 -6.81 -7.22 0.78
C ARG A 118 -6.69 -8.30 1.84
N LEU A 119 -5.85 -8.08 2.84
CA LEU A 119 -5.62 -9.01 3.93
C LEU A 119 -6.71 -8.87 5.02
N ARG A 120 -7.14 -10.00 5.62
CA ARG A 120 -8.08 -9.99 6.76
C ARG A 120 -7.51 -9.23 7.95
N HIS A 121 -6.24 -9.51 8.28
CA HIS A 121 -5.51 -8.86 9.38
C HIS A 121 -4.29 -8.12 8.83
N PRO A 122 -3.90 -6.98 9.45
CA PRO A 122 -2.76 -6.22 8.97
C PRO A 122 -1.44 -6.96 9.23
N LEU A 123 -0.46 -6.76 8.36
CA LEU A 123 0.94 -7.09 8.61
C LEU A 123 1.50 -6.15 9.68
N ALA A 124 2.32 -6.70 10.57
CA ALA A 124 3.15 -5.90 11.47
C ALA A 124 4.45 -5.58 10.73
N PHE A 125 4.84 -4.31 10.68
CA PHE A 125 6.07 -3.95 9.98
C PHE A 125 7.29 -4.01 10.89
N ASP A 126 8.38 -4.52 10.35
CA ASP A 126 9.69 -4.66 10.97
C ASP A 126 10.79 -4.64 9.89
N ASP A 127 12.00 -5.11 10.21
CA ASP A 127 13.13 -5.17 9.27
C ASP A 127 13.02 -6.30 8.24
N GLU A 128 12.10 -7.25 8.42
CA GLU A 128 11.85 -8.39 7.52
C GLU A 128 10.52 -8.25 6.75
N VAL A 129 9.62 -7.37 7.19
CA VAL A 129 8.31 -7.10 6.60
C VAL A 129 8.08 -5.60 6.46
N ALA A 130 8.15 -5.08 5.24
CA ALA A 130 7.97 -3.66 4.96
C ALA A 130 7.32 -3.41 3.59
N PRO A 131 6.56 -2.32 3.40
CA PRO A 131 5.95 -2.01 2.12
C PRO A 131 6.98 -1.51 1.10
N ILE A 132 6.65 -1.64 -0.18
CA ILE A 132 7.36 -1.01 -1.30
C ILE A 132 6.48 0.01 -2.01
N THR A 133 7.06 1.15 -2.38
CA THR A 133 6.36 2.19 -3.12
C THR A 133 6.30 1.86 -4.62
N PRO A 134 5.11 1.82 -5.25
CA PRO A 134 4.97 1.70 -6.69
C PRO A 134 5.71 2.81 -7.46
N VAL A 135 6.25 2.47 -8.63
CA VAL A 135 6.70 3.47 -9.60
C VAL A 135 5.47 4.17 -10.17
N SER A 136 5.42 5.50 -10.04
CA SER A 136 4.37 6.33 -10.63
C SER A 136 4.63 6.64 -12.11
N PRO A 137 3.65 7.16 -12.86
CA PRO A 137 3.89 7.68 -14.21
C PRO A 137 5.00 8.74 -14.24
N SER A 138 5.02 9.66 -13.27
CA SER A 138 6.07 10.69 -13.18
C SER A 138 7.46 10.13 -12.94
N ASP A 139 7.59 9.09 -12.11
CA ASP A 139 8.88 8.42 -11.89
C ASP A 139 9.36 7.74 -13.19
N ALA A 140 8.43 7.10 -13.92
CA ALA A 140 8.75 6.46 -15.20
C ALA A 140 9.17 7.49 -16.27
N ASP A 141 8.47 8.64 -16.34
CA ASP A 141 8.81 9.76 -17.23
C ASP A 141 10.16 10.38 -16.89
N ALA A 142 10.55 10.38 -15.60
CA ALA A 142 11.88 10.78 -15.15
C ALA A 142 12.98 9.77 -15.51
N GLY A 143 12.63 8.61 -16.06
CA GLY A 143 13.58 7.61 -16.55
C GLY A 143 13.87 6.47 -15.57
N LEU A 144 13.12 6.36 -14.47
CA LEU A 144 13.34 5.32 -13.44
C LEU A 144 13.18 3.89 -13.98
N THR A 145 12.47 3.71 -15.10
CA THR A 145 12.32 2.42 -15.80
C THR A 145 12.82 2.51 -17.25
N ALA A 146 13.79 3.39 -17.53
CA ALA A 146 14.37 3.51 -18.86
C ALA A 146 15.21 2.27 -19.23
N PRO A 147 15.33 1.94 -20.53
CA PRO A 147 16.20 0.85 -20.98
C PRO A 147 17.64 1.01 -20.46
N GLY A 148 18.20 -0.06 -19.90
CA GLY A 148 19.53 -0.10 -19.30
C GLY A 148 19.56 0.09 -17.78
N VAL A 149 18.47 0.58 -17.16
CA VAL A 149 18.32 0.60 -15.70
C VAL A 149 18.41 -0.84 -15.18
N ILE A 150 19.16 -1.03 -14.10
CA ILE A 150 19.27 -2.34 -13.45
C ILE A 150 18.11 -2.47 -12.47
N ALA A 151 17.34 -3.54 -12.66
CA ALA A 151 16.23 -3.94 -11.82
C ALA A 151 16.54 -5.29 -11.18
N THR A 152 16.03 -5.52 -9.98
CA THR A 152 16.19 -6.77 -9.25
C THR A 152 14.85 -7.49 -9.16
N VAL A 153 14.83 -8.76 -9.52
CA VAL A 153 13.69 -9.67 -9.27
C VAL A 153 14.06 -10.58 -8.12
N SER A 154 13.12 -10.78 -7.19
CA SER A 154 13.26 -11.72 -6.09
C SER A 154 12.10 -12.73 -6.05
N GLY A 155 12.38 -13.94 -5.56
CA GLY A 155 11.37 -14.97 -5.41
C GLY A 155 11.93 -16.36 -5.11
N TRP A 156 11.02 -17.33 -5.01
CA TRP A 156 11.30 -18.75 -4.75
C TRP A 156 11.05 -19.63 -5.96
N GLY A 157 10.94 -19.02 -7.15
CA GLY A 157 10.72 -19.72 -8.40
C GLY A 157 11.77 -20.78 -8.70
N ALA A 158 11.37 -21.73 -9.53
CA ALA A 158 12.21 -22.79 -10.05
C ALA A 158 13.44 -22.24 -10.76
N LEU A 159 14.55 -22.99 -10.80
CA LEU A 159 15.75 -22.57 -11.56
C LEU A 159 15.67 -22.85 -13.05
N ARG A 160 14.61 -23.51 -13.49
CA ARG A 160 14.43 -23.99 -14.85
C ARG A 160 12.94 -24.16 -15.14
N SER A 161 12.56 -24.01 -16.40
CA SER A 161 11.20 -24.28 -16.85
C SER A 161 10.77 -25.70 -16.45
N GLY A 162 9.59 -25.82 -15.82
CA GLY A 162 9.05 -27.09 -15.30
C GLY A 162 9.75 -27.64 -14.06
N GLY A 163 10.60 -26.84 -13.39
CA GLY A 163 11.20 -27.20 -12.10
C GLY A 163 10.26 -26.93 -10.92
N ALA A 164 10.55 -27.54 -9.77
CA ALA A 164 9.88 -27.19 -8.52
C ALA A 164 10.44 -25.88 -7.93
N PRO A 165 9.66 -25.15 -7.12
CA PRO A 165 10.15 -24.05 -6.30
C PRO A 165 11.34 -24.45 -5.43
N ILE A 166 12.14 -23.46 -5.05
CA ILE A 166 13.28 -23.67 -4.15
C ILE A 166 12.98 -23.08 -2.80
N ASP A 167 13.44 -23.78 -1.76
CA ASP A 167 13.22 -23.37 -0.39
C ASP A 167 13.78 -21.97 -0.06
N ALA A 168 15.01 -21.66 -0.47
CA ALA A 168 15.66 -20.38 -0.17
C ALA A 168 15.33 -19.27 -1.18
N LEU A 169 15.03 -18.07 -0.66
CA LEU A 169 14.79 -16.86 -1.45
C LEU A 169 16.02 -16.51 -2.29
N ARG A 170 15.78 -16.11 -3.54
CA ARG A 170 16.85 -15.72 -4.46
C ARG A 170 16.51 -14.39 -5.13
N ALA A 171 17.55 -13.67 -5.52
CA ALA A 171 17.41 -12.44 -6.30
C ALA A 171 18.33 -12.43 -7.52
N VAL A 172 17.89 -11.78 -8.59
CA VAL A 172 18.66 -11.62 -9.83
C VAL A 172 18.53 -10.20 -10.38
N ASP A 173 19.68 -9.63 -10.75
CA ASP A 173 19.73 -8.34 -11.44
C ASP A 173 19.58 -8.52 -12.95
N LEU A 174 18.66 -7.76 -13.51
CA LEU A 174 18.27 -7.71 -14.92
C LEU A 174 18.29 -6.26 -15.39
N ALA A 175 18.72 -6.03 -16.64
CA ALA A 175 18.56 -4.71 -17.24
C ALA A 175 17.16 -4.57 -17.83
N ILE A 176 16.50 -3.45 -17.61
CA ILE A 176 15.30 -3.08 -18.34
C ILE A 176 15.64 -2.97 -19.83
N VAL A 177 14.77 -3.48 -20.69
CA VAL A 177 14.89 -3.37 -22.15
C VAL A 177 13.68 -2.64 -22.72
N SER A 178 13.87 -2.00 -23.87
CA SER A 178 12.79 -1.26 -24.52
C SER A 178 11.71 -2.21 -25.06
N ASN A 179 10.45 -1.75 -25.08
CA ASN A 179 9.36 -2.52 -25.71
C ASN A 179 9.65 -2.78 -27.20
N ALA A 180 10.36 -1.88 -27.89
CA ALA A 180 10.80 -2.09 -29.27
C ALA A 180 11.81 -3.26 -29.40
N GLU A 181 12.66 -3.47 -28.40
CA GLU A 181 13.55 -4.63 -28.34
C GLU A 181 12.81 -5.91 -28.01
N ALA A 182 11.92 -5.88 -27.01
CA ALA A 182 11.05 -7.01 -26.69
C ALA A 182 10.18 -7.43 -27.90
N THR A 183 9.69 -6.46 -28.69
CA THR A 183 8.92 -6.67 -29.93
C THR A 183 9.72 -7.48 -30.96
N ARG A 184 11.06 -7.40 -30.98
CA ARG A 184 11.88 -8.21 -31.89
C ARG A 184 11.84 -9.70 -31.54
N ALA A 185 11.67 -10.03 -30.27
CA ALA A 185 11.54 -11.40 -29.79
C ALA A 185 10.09 -11.91 -29.83
N TYR A 186 9.12 -11.05 -29.51
CA TYR A 186 7.73 -11.44 -29.28
C TYR A 186 6.73 -10.99 -30.37
N GLY A 187 7.18 -10.22 -31.36
CA GLY A 187 6.31 -9.68 -32.40
C GLY A 187 5.25 -8.74 -31.84
N THR A 188 4.01 -8.85 -32.34
CA THR A 188 2.88 -7.98 -31.96
C THR A 188 2.29 -8.28 -30.57
N ARG A 189 2.98 -9.07 -29.73
CA ARG A 189 2.50 -9.47 -28.40
C ARG A 189 2.97 -8.52 -27.29
N ILE A 190 3.64 -7.42 -27.63
CA ILE A 190 4.11 -6.42 -26.67
C ILE A 190 3.22 -5.19 -26.77
N GLU A 191 2.61 -4.83 -25.64
CA GLU A 191 1.65 -3.75 -25.49
C GLU A 191 2.22 -2.70 -24.52
N ALA A 192 1.49 -1.61 -24.29
CA ALA A 192 1.96 -0.47 -23.47
C ALA A 192 2.07 -0.80 -21.97
N ASP A 193 1.24 -1.71 -21.49
CA ASP A 193 1.21 -2.24 -20.12
C ASP A 193 2.33 -3.26 -19.85
N HIS A 194 3.10 -3.66 -20.86
CA HIS A 194 4.26 -4.52 -20.67
C HIS A 194 5.54 -3.72 -20.42
N LEU A 195 6.30 -4.17 -19.42
CA LEU A 195 7.69 -3.84 -19.16
C LEU A 195 8.53 -5.10 -19.43
N ALA A 196 9.73 -4.92 -19.99
CA ALA A 196 10.61 -6.04 -20.32
C ALA A 196 11.96 -5.88 -19.62
N ALA A 197 12.52 -6.99 -19.13
CA ALA A 197 13.84 -7.01 -18.51
C ALA A 197 14.58 -8.31 -18.83
N GLY A 198 15.92 -8.24 -18.93
CA GLY A 198 16.77 -9.39 -19.27
C GLY A 198 17.03 -9.55 -20.77
N GLY A 199 17.36 -10.76 -21.21
CA GLY A 199 17.61 -11.09 -22.63
C GLY A 199 19.09 -11.13 -23.09
N PRO A 200 19.33 -11.22 -24.42
CA PRO A 200 20.60 -11.69 -25.03
C PRO A 200 21.83 -10.86 -24.71
N SER A 201 21.67 -9.57 -24.48
CA SER A 201 22.74 -8.63 -24.22
C SER A 201 23.37 -8.79 -22.81
N ARG A 202 22.81 -9.63 -21.93
CA ARG A 202 23.29 -9.81 -20.53
C ARG A 202 23.38 -11.27 -20.05
N GLY A 203 23.38 -12.26 -20.96
CA GLY A 203 23.86 -13.62 -20.65
C GLY A 203 22.85 -14.60 -20.05
N GLY A 204 21.56 -14.52 -20.43
CA GLY A 204 20.56 -15.55 -20.11
C GLY A 204 20.08 -15.55 -18.64
N ARG A 205 20.09 -14.38 -17.99
CA ARG A 205 19.48 -14.17 -16.67
C ARG A 205 18.02 -13.79 -16.85
N ASP A 206 17.13 -14.39 -16.07
CA ASP A 206 15.69 -14.16 -16.15
C ASP A 206 14.97 -14.67 -14.87
N ALA A 207 13.73 -14.22 -14.66
CA ALA A 207 12.82 -14.79 -13.67
C ALA A 207 12.23 -16.13 -14.17
N CYS A 208 11.73 -16.97 -13.27
CA CYS A 208 11.22 -18.29 -13.65
C CYS A 208 9.90 -18.67 -12.96
N GLN A 209 9.35 -19.84 -13.32
CA GLN A 209 8.10 -20.38 -12.77
C GLN A 209 8.12 -20.39 -11.24
N GLY A 210 7.12 -19.79 -10.60
CA GLY A 210 7.05 -19.62 -9.15
C GLY A 210 7.53 -18.24 -8.65
N ASP A 211 8.18 -17.45 -9.51
CA ASP A 211 8.36 -16.00 -9.28
C ASP A 211 7.16 -15.19 -9.80
N SER A 212 6.22 -15.82 -10.51
CA SER A 212 5.00 -15.20 -11.06
C SER A 212 4.30 -14.31 -10.04
N GLY A 213 3.94 -13.09 -10.43
CA GLY A 213 3.36 -12.08 -9.54
C GLY A 213 4.36 -11.40 -8.59
N GLY A 214 5.60 -11.89 -8.50
CA GLY A 214 6.67 -11.32 -7.69
C GLY A 214 7.19 -9.98 -8.22
N PRO A 215 7.90 -9.22 -7.37
CA PRO A 215 8.34 -7.87 -7.66
C PRO A 215 9.54 -7.80 -8.61
N LEU A 216 9.47 -6.86 -9.56
CA LEU A 216 10.62 -6.30 -10.26
C LEU A 216 10.89 -4.90 -9.69
N VAL A 217 12.02 -4.74 -9.02
CA VAL A 217 12.36 -3.54 -8.24
C VAL A 217 13.47 -2.74 -8.93
N VAL A 218 13.35 -1.43 -8.95
CA VAL A 218 14.39 -0.50 -9.39
C VAL A 218 14.76 0.45 -8.25
N PRO A 219 16.04 0.82 -8.10
CA PRO A 219 16.42 1.89 -7.18
C PRO A 219 16.09 3.25 -7.78
N ASP A 220 15.56 4.18 -6.98
CA ASP A 220 15.55 5.60 -7.33
C ASP A 220 16.93 6.26 -7.20
N ASP A 221 16.99 7.57 -7.45
CA ASP A 221 18.24 8.34 -7.44
C ASP A 221 18.96 8.30 -6.08
N ASP A 222 18.20 8.10 -4.99
CA ASP A 222 18.72 7.96 -3.62
C ASP A 222 18.99 6.49 -3.23
N GLY A 223 18.74 5.56 -4.15
CA GLY A 223 18.89 4.12 -3.95
C GLY A 223 17.71 3.47 -3.23
N VAL A 224 16.58 4.17 -3.05
CA VAL A 224 15.39 3.62 -2.41
C VAL A 224 14.67 2.68 -3.39
N PRO A 225 14.30 1.46 -2.97
CA PRO A 225 13.65 0.50 -3.86
C PRO A 225 12.23 0.94 -4.24
N ARG A 226 11.91 0.86 -5.53
CA ARG A 226 10.59 1.17 -6.11
C ARG A 226 10.09 0.00 -6.96
N LEU A 227 8.81 -0.32 -6.84
CA LEU A 227 8.20 -1.44 -7.57
C LEU A 227 7.90 -1.02 -9.02
N ALA A 228 8.74 -1.47 -9.96
CA ALA A 228 8.63 -1.14 -11.38
C ALA A 228 7.75 -2.11 -12.16
N GLY A 229 7.70 -3.38 -11.75
CA GLY A 229 6.92 -4.39 -12.44
C GLY A 229 6.54 -5.59 -11.59
N LEU A 230 5.69 -6.44 -12.16
CA LEU A 230 5.27 -7.73 -11.60
C LEU A 230 5.58 -8.82 -12.61
N VAL A 231 6.21 -9.92 -12.19
CA VAL A 231 6.52 -11.06 -13.08
C VAL A 231 5.22 -11.58 -13.69
N SER A 232 5.11 -11.63 -15.02
CA SER A 232 3.87 -12.00 -15.70
C SER A 232 4.06 -13.21 -16.62
N TRP A 233 4.76 -13.06 -17.75
CA TRP A 233 4.96 -14.15 -18.72
C TRP A 233 6.31 -14.05 -19.46
N GLY A 234 6.65 -15.06 -20.26
CA GLY A 234 7.87 -15.06 -21.06
C GLY A 234 8.02 -16.30 -21.94
N ALA A 235 9.04 -16.32 -22.81
CA ALA A 235 9.35 -17.46 -23.69
C ALA A 235 9.86 -18.72 -22.94
N GLY A 236 10.16 -18.58 -21.65
CA GLY A 236 10.72 -19.62 -20.79
C GLY A 236 11.86 -19.06 -19.95
N CYS A 237 12.13 -19.69 -18.81
CA CYS A 237 13.12 -19.18 -17.86
C CYS A 237 14.52 -19.12 -18.45
N GLY A 238 15.09 -17.92 -18.50
CA GLY A 238 16.50 -17.73 -18.85
C GLY A 238 16.76 -17.87 -20.34
N GLU A 239 15.72 -17.77 -21.17
CA GLU A 239 15.84 -17.85 -22.63
C GLU A 239 16.78 -16.74 -23.12
N PRO A 240 18.00 -17.07 -23.58
CA PRO A 240 18.97 -16.05 -23.92
C PRO A 240 18.51 -15.15 -25.05
N SER A 241 17.52 -15.55 -25.86
CA SER A 241 17.04 -14.77 -26.99
C SER A 241 15.84 -13.86 -26.71
N ALA A 242 15.23 -13.92 -25.52
CA ALA A 242 14.01 -13.19 -25.21
C ALA A 242 14.01 -12.63 -23.77
N PRO A 243 13.63 -11.36 -23.56
CA PRO A 243 13.51 -10.81 -22.21
C PRO A 243 12.27 -11.37 -21.48
N GLY A 244 12.27 -11.40 -20.16
CA GLY A 244 11.08 -11.65 -19.36
C GLY A 244 10.10 -10.47 -19.48
N ILE A 245 8.80 -10.76 -19.44
CA ILE A 245 7.73 -9.76 -19.52
C ILE A 245 7.05 -9.61 -18.16
N TYR A 246 6.88 -8.34 -17.79
CA TYR A 246 6.36 -7.90 -16.51
C TYR A 246 5.20 -6.96 -16.74
N THR A 247 4.20 -6.98 -15.87
CA THR A 247 3.18 -5.94 -15.83
C THR A 247 3.83 -4.63 -15.41
N ARG A 248 3.70 -3.58 -16.21
CA ARG A 248 4.28 -2.25 -15.99
C ARG A 248 3.50 -1.53 -14.89
N VAL A 249 4.10 -1.42 -13.70
CA VAL A 249 3.41 -0.84 -12.53
C VAL A 249 3.03 0.62 -12.74
N SER A 250 3.86 1.41 -13.44
CA SER A 250 3.53 2.80 -13.76
C SER A 250 2.30 2.94 -14.67
N PHE A 251 1.99 1.93 -15.48
CA PHE A 251 0.80 1.92 -16.33
C PHE A 251 -0.47 1.69 -15.49
N VAL A 252 -0.44 0.71 -14.58
CA VAL A 252 -1.57 0.35 -13.71
C VAL A 252 -1.63 1.16 -12.41
N HIS A 253 -0.68 2.08 -12.18
CA HIS A 253 -0.54 2.86 -10.94
C HIS A 253 -1.85 3.55 -10.51
N GLY A 254 -2.53 4.19 -11.47
CA GLY A 254 -3.79 4.87 -11.17
C GLY A 254 -4.89 3.91 -10.68
N TRP A 255 -4.93 2.69 -11.20
CA TRP A 255 -5.84 1.65 -10.72
C TRP A 255 -5.43 1.14 -9.33
N LEU A 256 -4.14 0.92 -9.07
CA LEU A 256 -3.64 0.49 -7.76
C LEU A 256 -4.08 1.46 -6.66
N VAL A 257 -3.76 2.76 -6.82
CA VAL A 257 -4.04 3.79 -5.81
C VAL A 257 -5.54 3.94 -5.59
N ARG A 258 -6.35 4.01 -6.66
CA ARG A 258 -7.81 4.16 -6.52
C ARG A 258 -8.46 2.94 -5.86
N THR A 259 -8.00 1.73 -6.20
CA THR A 259 -8.57 0.50 -5.65
C THR A 259 -8.26 0.35 -4.16
N MET A 260 -7.02 0.63 -3.76
CA MET A 260 -6.65 0.61 -2.34
C MET A 260 -7.43 1.67 -1.56
N ALA A 261 -7.51 2.91 -2.06
CA ALA A 261 -8.28 3.98 -1.41
C ALA A 261 -9.78 3.63 -1.28
N ALA A 262 -10.39 3.06 -2.33
CA ALA A 262 -11.79 2.65 -2.29
C ALA A 262 -12.05 1.46 -1.36
N GLY A 263 -11.06 0.57 -1.20
CA GLY A 263 -11.17 -0.57 -0.30
C GLY A 263 -10.85 -0.23 1.16
N ASP A 264 -10.01 0.78 1.41
CA ASP A 264 -9.71 1.30 2.75
C ASP A 264 -10.70 2.37 3.21
N ALA A 265 -11.52 2.91 2.30
CA ALA A 265 -12.68 3.70 2.70
C ALA A 265 -13.53 2.85 3.66
N PRO A 266 -13.95 3.41 4.82
CA PRO A 266 -14.97 2.76 5.63
C PRO A 266 -16.16 2.45 4.72
N PRO A 267 -16.85 1.31 4.90
CA PRO A 267 -18.05 1.01 4.12
C PRO A 267 -18.92 2.26 4.16
N ALA A 268 -19.20 2.85 3.00
CA ALA A 268 -20.14 3.95 2.94
C ALA A 268 -21.43 3.41 3.54
N CYS A 269 -21.81 3.94 4.70
CA CYS A 269 -22.98 3.47 5.40
C CYS A 269 -24.20 3.57 4.48
N ALA A 270 -25.19 2.72 4.69
CA ALA A 270 -26.40 2.78 3.87
C ALA A 270 -26.99 4.19 3.91
N VAL A 271 -27.74 4.56 2.88
CA VAL A 271 -28.40 5.87 2.86
C VAL A 271 -29.27 6.01 4.11
N GLY A 272 -28.90 6.91 5.02
CA GLY A 272 -29.55 7.12 6.31
C GLY A 272 -28.84 6.54 7.54
N GLU A 273 -27.64 5.97 7.40
CA GLU A 273 -26.78 5.53 8.50
C GLU A 273 -25.59 6.50 8.71
N TRP A 274 -25.09 6.60 9.94
CA TRP A 274 -23.95 7.44 10.31
C TRP A 274 -22.67 6.62 10.42
N SER A 275 -21.55 7.18 9.96
CA SER A 275 -20.26 6.49 9.89
C SER A 275 -19.35 6.83 11.06
N CYS A 276 -19.04 5.83 11.88
CA CYS A 276 -18.05 5.90 12.93
C CYS A 276 -16.62 6.06 12.37
N GLY A 277 -15.70 6.59 13.17
CA GLY A 277 -14.29 6.79 12.83
C GLY A 277 -13.50 5.49 12.60
N ASP A 278 -13.96 4.39 13.20
CA ASP A 278 -13.46 3.04 13.00
C ASP A 278 -14.05 2.35 11.75
N GLY A 279 -15.07 2.96 11.13
CA GLY A 279 -15.79 2.46 9.97
C GLY A 279 -16.98 1.57 10.26
N THR A 280 -17.44 1.47 11.51
CA THR A 280 -18.76 0.92 11.82
C THR A 280 -19.87 1.89 11.42
N CYS A 281 -21.07 1.36 11.18
CA CYS A 281 -22.23 2.14 10.79
C CYS A 281 -23.31 1.97 11.86
N ILE A 282 -23.78 3.10 12.36
CA ILE A 282 -24.81 3.18 13.40
C ILE A 282 -26.03 3.94 12.88
N ASP A 283 -27.15 3.81 13.58
CA ASP A 283 -28.30 4.68 13.33
C ASP A 283 -27.91 6.13 13.71
N PRO A 284 -28.23 7.16 12.90
CA PRO A 284 -27.94 8.55 13.28
C PRO A 284 -28.61 8.99 14.58
N ALA A 285 -29.60 8.25 15.10
CA ALA A 285 -30.17 8.49 16.42
C ALA A 285 -29.22 8.14 17.58
N TRP A 286 -28.14 7.39 17.31
CA TRP A 286 -27.12 6.97 18.29
C TRP A 286 -25.86 7.85 18.23
N THR A 287 -25.93 9.02 17.59
CA THR A 287 -24.86 10.02 17.67
C THR A 287 -25.20 11.01 18.77
N CYS A 288 -24.30 11.21 19.73
CA CYS A 288 -24.49 12.11 20.86
C CYS A 288 -25.72 11.76 21.72
N ASP A 289 -25.99 10.46 21.92
CA ASP A 289 -27.10 9.98 22.74
C ASP A 289 -26.67 9.60 24.18
N GLY A 290 -25.38 9.77 24.48
CA GLY A 290 -24.77 9.46 25.78
C GLY A 290 -24.33 8.00 25.90
N GLY A 291 -24.46 7.19 24.85
CA GLY A 291 -23.98 5.82 24.74
C GLY A 291 -22.85 5.70 23.73
N ALA A 292 -21.84 4.86 24.02
CA ALA A 292 -20.85 4.49 23.01
C ALA A 292 -21.39 3.31 22.18
N ASP A 293 -21.94 3.62 21.01
CA ASP A 293 -22.44 2.69 20.01
C ASP A 293 -21.41 2.42 18.91
N CYS A 294 -20.49 3.36 18.64
CA CYS A 294 -19.26 3.09 17.90
C CYS A 294 -18.25 2.31 18.76
N ASP A 295 -17.54 1.33 18.19
CA ASP A 295 -16.52 0.56 18.94
C ASP A 295 -15.34 1.45 19.40
N ASP A 296 -15.09 2.57 18.70
CA ASP A 296 -14.08 3.58 19.07
C ASP A 296 -14.68 4.79 19.81
N GLY A 297 -15.99 4.79 20.08
CA GLY A 297 -16.72 5.85 20.76
C GLY A 297 -16.68 7.20 20.04
N THR A 298 -16.53 7.22 18.70
CA THR A 298 -16.51 8.47 17.92
C THR A 298 -17.85 9.16 17.78
N ASP A 299 -18.94 8.42 17.94
CA ASP A 299 -20.32 8.92 18.04
C ASP A 299 -20.55 9.89 19.20
N GLU A 300 -19.78 9.76 20.29
CA GLU A 300 -19.88 10.61 21.48
C GLU A 300 -18.77 11.68 21.56
N GLN A 301 -17.98 11.84 20.49
CA GLN A 301 -16.88 12.79 20.45
C GLN A 301 -17.30 14.11 19.80
N GLY A 302 -17.13 15.22 20.52
CA GLY A 302 -17.39 16.55 19.97
C GLY A 302 -18.87 16.88 19.86
N CYS A 303 -19.73 16.14 20.55
CA CYS A 303 -21.08 16.58 20.87
C CYS A 303 -20.96 17.93 21.55
N GLU A 304 -21.53 18.96 20.92
CA GLU A 304 -21.83 20.17 21.66
C GLU A 304 -22.69 19.69 22.82
N ALA A 305 -22.20 19.86 24.05
CA ALA A 305 -23.08 19.74 25.19
C ALA A 305 -24.15 20.78 24.92
N GLU A 306 -25.30 20.36 24.39
CA GLU A 306 -26.53 21.06 24.65
C GLU A 306 -26.53 21.12 26.17
N GLU A 307 -26.24 22.31 26.68
CA GLU A 307 -26.25 22.58 28.10
C GLU A 307 -27.51 21.92 28.61
N GLU A 308 -27.33 20.90 29.45
CA GLU A 308 -28.42 20.37 30.23
C GLU A 308 -29.03 21.62 30.85
N ASP A 309 -30.23 21.99 30.41
CA ASP A 309 -31.12 22.88 31.14
C ASP A 309 -31.56 22.09 32.39
N ASP A 310 -30.57 21.78 33.23
CA ASP A 310 -30.69 21.56 34.65
C ASP A 310 -31.36 22.83 35.16
N GLY A 311 -32.69 22.82 35.17
CA GLY A 311 -33.56 23.97 35.43
C GLY A 311 -33.25 24.73 36.73
N ASP A 312 -32.18 25.51 36.69
CA ASP A 312 -31.67 26.45 37.68
C ASP A 312 -30.85 27.55 36.97
N GLY A 313 -31.38 28.04 35.85
CA GLY A 313 -30.89 29.19 35.09
C GLY A 313 -31.99 30.23 34.86
N GLY A 314 -32.70 30.60 35.93
CA GLY A 314 -33.82 31.54 35.89
C GLY A 314 -33.39 32.96 35.51
N GLY A 315 -33.35 33.25 34.20
CA GLY A 315 -33.47 34.62 33.71
C GLY A 315 -34.88 35.11 34.01
N TYR A 316 -35.03 36.12 34.87
CA TYR A 316 -36.31 36.76 35.14
C TYR A 316 -36.74 37.54 33.89
N TYR A 317 -37.62 36.94 33.09
CA TYR A 317 -38.32 37.65 32.03
C TYR A 317 -39.62 38.20 32.61
N CYS A 318 -39.72 39.52 32.66
CA CYS A 318 -41.00 40.19 32.93
C CYS A 318 -41.93 40.00 31.73
N ASP A 319 -43.25 40.04 31.97
CA ASP A 319 -44.26 40.02 30.89
C ASP A 319 -44.05 41.23 29.94
N ASP A 320 -44.58 41.19 28.72
CA ASP A 320 -44.49 42.25 27.71
C ASP A 320 -45.10 43.59 28.19
N THR A 321 -45.84 43.58 29.30
CA THR A 321 -46.41 44.78 29.95
C THR A 321 -45.59 45.30 31.13
N GLN A 322 -44.48 44.66 31.46
CA GLN A 322 -43.70 44.91 32.66
C GLN A 322 -42.23 45.24 32.33
N TRP A 323 -41.60 45.99 33.23
CA TRP A 323 -40.20 46.39 33.15
C TRP A 323 -39.39 45.68 34.24
N LEU A 324 -38.17 45.25 33.89
CA LEU A 324 -37.27 44.51 34.77
C LEU A 324 -36.34 45.46 35.51
N CYS A 325 -36.48 45.54 36.83
CA CYS A 325 -35.52 46.19 37.73
C CYS A 325 -34.16 45.47 37.68
N ASP A 326 -33.07 46.17 37.96
CA ASP A 326 -31.71 45.59 37.90
C ASP A 326 -31.51 44.43 38.91
N GLU A 327 -32.23 44.43 40.03
CA GLU A 327 -32.28 43.30 40.98
C GLU A 327 -33.31 42.20 40.62
N ALA A 328 -33.75 42.16 39.36
CA ALA A 328 -34.58 41.12 38.78
C ALA A 328 -36.03 41.01 39.32
N TRP A 329 -36.62 42.15 39.70
CA TRP A 329 -38.03 42.30 40.02
C TRP A 329 -38.79 42.97 38.86
N CYS A 330 -40.06 42.65 38.68
CA CYS A 330 -40.88 43.21 37.60
C CYS A 330 -41.87 44.25 38.14
N VAL A 331 -41.83 45.45 37.57
CA VAL A 331 -42.83 46.50 37.80
C VAL A 331 -43.64 46.73 36.53
N GLU A 332 -44.85 47.30 36.62
CA GLU A 332 -45.64 47.63 35.42
C GLU A 332 -44.96 48.76 34.64
N LEU A 333 -45.04 48.77 33.31
CA LEU A 333 -44.44 49.85 32.49
C LEU A 333 -44.96 51.25 32.85
N GLU A 334 -46.13 51.35 33.48
CA GLU A 334 -46.70 52.62 33.96
C GLU A 334 -45.99 53.19 35.19
N ALA A 335 -45.23 52.36 35.91
CA ALA A 335 -44.41 52.73 37.07
C ALA A 335 -43.04 53.33 36.68
N LEU A 336 -42.69 53.31 35.39
CA LEU A 336 -41.43 53.91 34.95
C LEU A 336 -41.54 55.43 34.90
N CYS A 337 -40.68 56.15 35.65
CA CYS A 337 -40.62 57.61 35.67
C CYS A 337 -41.90 58.30 36.14
N ASP A 338 -42.60 57.70 37.10
CA ASP A 338 -43.83 58.23 37.66
C ASP A 338 -43.58 59.08 38.93
N GLY A 339 -42.33 59.10 39.42
CA GLY A 339 -41.88 59.84 40.59
C GLY A 339 -42.03 59.07 41.91
N ILE A 340 -42.31 57.77 41.86
CA ILE A 340 -42.40 56.84 42.98
C ILE A 340 -41.36 55.74 42.77
N GLU A 341 -40.59 55.40 43.80
CA GLU A 341 -39.66 54.27 43.74
C GLU A 341 -40.45 52.95 43.90
N ASP A 342 -40.78 52.29 42.80
CA ASP A 342 -41.46 50.99 42.76
C ASP A 342 -40.47 49.81 42.63
N CYS A 343 -39.27 50.02 42.09
CA CYS A 343 -38.17 49.07 42.26
C CYS A 343 -37.50 49.25 43.64
N ASP A 344 -37.13 48.14 44.30
CA ASP A 344 -36.45 48.18 45.61
C ASP A 344 -35.09 48.92 45.58
N ASP A 345 -34.47 49.00 44.40
CA ASP A 345 -33.23 49.72 44.10
C ASP A 345 -33.47 51.12 43.49
N GLY A 346 -34.74 51.51 43.28
CA GLY A 346 -35.17 52.76 42.65
C GLY A 346 -34.72 52.92 41.20
N THR A 347 -34.37 51.83 40.50
CA THR A 347 -33.86 51.89 39.11
C THR A 347 -34.89 52.35 38.10
N ASP A 348 -36.18 52.17 38.40
CA ASP A 348 -37.30 52.70 37.63
C ASP A 348 -37.36 54.24 37.54
N GLU A 349 -36.65 54.95 38.43
CA GLU A 349 -36.64 56.41 38.52
C GLU A 349 -35.28 57.05 38.16
N GLN A 350 -34.28 56.27 37.77
CA GLN A 350 -32.89 56.76 37.65
C GLN A 350 -32.51 57.31 36.26
N ASP A 351 -33.20 56.93 35.18
CA ASP A 351 -32.90 57.36 33.79
C ASP A 351 -34.15 57.92 33.07
N CYS A 352 -34.84 58.81 33.77
CA CYS A 352 -35.91 59.67 33.31
C CYS A 352 -35.38 61.06 32.87
#